data_AF-A0A1E7FE47-F1
#
_entry.id   AF-A0A1E7FE47-F1
#
_cell.length_a   1.000
_cell.length_b   1.000
_cell.length_c   1.000
_cell.angle_alpha   90.00
_cell.angle_beta   90.00
_cell.angle_gamma   90.00
#
_symmetry.space_group_name_H-M   'P 1'
#
loop_
_entity.id
_entity.type
_entity.pdbx_description
1 polymer ?
#
loop_
_entity_poly.entity_id
_entity_poly.type
_entity_poly.pdbx_seq_one_letter_code
_entity_poly.pdbx_strand_id
1 'polypeptide(L)'
;MIDRSITEKQDDFGARVAIVGAGFAGLVLANFLEKKEVGKTMEYCWNYKIFESKSSSIPIIGTIRSPNAKFVLEELDLLEEAYRDNNIFPDKKNCSSYNNKEEEEEVLLVNREPFLELLRRNVRKNIQSSCRVVDIRIIPCTITTTTATSGSQTQKYVLTDDEQTHGPFDLVVLANGLDFGGGKTHIMMMKNKASIRIGDCRWHQERRFKFDFGMTRIKQGADIAIQDGLQVGRKLEQYLHQVHQVVTDNKNNNNSDNDYVNDLSMDSILLSSSSNDDNNMYHKKFQMIILVVILPTIFALIIYHFLLQK
;
A
#
# COMPACT_ATOMS: atom_id res chain seq x y z
N MET A 1 -30.79 30.06 5.79
CA MET A 1 -30.27 29.83 7.15
C MET A 1 -29.42 28.58 7.08
N ILE A 2 -28.11 28.73 7.13
CA ILE A 2 -27.16 27.62 7.16
C ILE A 2 -27.02 27.26 8.64
N ASP A 3 -27.35 26.02 8.98
CA ASP A 3 -27.31 25.52 10.33
C ASP A 3 -25.87 25.55 10.86
N ARG A 4 -25.63 26.33 11.90
CA ARG A 4 -24.31 26.60 12.51
C ARG A 4 -24.10 25.75 13.75
N SER A 5 -24.48 24.47 13.71
CA SER A 5 -24.27 23.53 14.82
C SER A 5 -23.03 22.65 14.64
N ILE A 6 -21.96 23.18 14.04
CA ILE A 6 -20.62 22.58 14.14
C ILE A 6 -19.83 23.41 15.16
N THR A 7 -20.20 23.25 16.43
CA THR A 7 -19.38 23.71 17.54
C THR A 7 -19.20 22.55 18.50
N GLU A 8 -17.91 22.27 18.73
CA GLU A 8 -17.29 21.36 19.71
C GLU A 8 -17.20 19.86 19.33
N LYS A 9 -15.97 19.39 19.03
CA LYS A 9 -15.13 18.71 20.04
C LYS A 9 -13.78 18.27 19.49
N GLN A 10 -12.74 18.61 20.27
CA GLN A 10 -11.40 18.02 20.32
C GLN A 10 -10.47 18.37 19.15
N ASP A 11 -9.37 19.06 19.47
CA ASP A 11 -8.24 19.26 18.57
C ASP A 11 -7.74 17.89 18.07
N ASP A 12 -8.06 17.57 16.82
CA ASP A 12 -7.65 16.36 16.12
C ASP A 12 -6.18 16.53 15.71
N PHE A 13 -5.25 16.51 16.67
CA PHE A 13 -3.79 16.69 16.46
C PHE A 13 -3.13 15.53 15.68
N GLY A 14 -3.91 14.63 15.10
CA GLY A 14 -3.44 13.47 14.36
C GLY A 14 -3.50 13.66 12.84
N ALA A 15 -2.47 13.19 12.14
CA ALA A 15 -2.53 13.09 10.68
C ALA A 15 -3.61 12.09 10.26
N ARG A 16 -4.45 12.50 9.30
CA ARG A 16 -5.64 11.76 8.86
C ARG A 16 -5.35 10.94 7.61
N VAL A 17 -5.49 9.62 7.72
CA VAL A 17 -5.11 8.69 6.64
C VAL A 17 -6.31 7.86 6.18
N ALA A 18 -6.63 7.93 4.89
CA ALA A 18 -7.56 6.98 4.28
C ALA A 18 -6.78 5.80 3.70
N ILE A 19 -7.11 4.57 4.08
CA ILE A 19 -6.54 3.35 3.50
C ILE A 19 -7.63 2.69 2.65
N VAL A 20 -7.38 2.56 1.34
CA VAL A 20 -8.32 1.94 0.39
C VAL A 20 -7.92 0.49 0.20
N GLY A 21 -8.61 -0.43 0.88
CA GLY A 21 -8.40 -1.88 0.84
C GLY A 21 -7.90 -2.46 2.17
N ALA A 22 -8.61 -3.46 2.68
CA ALA A 22 -8.28 -4.24 3.88
C ALA A 22 -7.67 -5.61 3.51
N GLY A 23 -6.77 -5.61 2.53
CA GLY A 23 -5.91 -6.75 2.19
C GLY A 23 -4.62 -6.76 3.02
N PHE A 24 -3.64 -7.60 2.65
CA PHE A 24 -2.36 -7.72 3.36
C PHE A 24 -1.67 -6.39 3.64
N ALA A 25 -1.40 -5.60 2.60
CA ALA A 25 -0.66 -4.35 2.72
C ALA A 25 -1.41 -3.31 3.57
N GLY A 26 -2.70 -3.14 3.32
CA GLY A 26 -3.53 -2.15 4.04
C GLY A 26 -3.72 -2.50 5.52
N LEU A 27 -3.90 -3.79 5.84
CA LEU A 27 -4.05 -4.24 7.23
C LEU A 27 -2.73 -4.19 8.00
N VAL A 28 -1.60 -4.55 7.38
CA VAL A 28 -0.28 -4.41 8.02
C VAL A 28 0.00 -2.95 8.31
N LEU A 29 -0.20 -2.05 7.34
CA LEU A 29 -0.06 -0.61 7.55
C LEU A 29 -0.95 -0.14 8.70
N ALA A 30 -2.24 -0.50 8.70
CA ALA A 30 -3.15 -0.08 9.75
C ALA A 30 -2.75 -0.57 11.15
N ASN A 31 -2.28 -1.81 11.28
CA ASN A 31 -1.78 -2.31 12.57
C ASN A 31 -0.53 -1.55 13.00
N PHE A 32 0.34 -1.17 12.06
CA PHE A 32 1.48 -0.31 12.35
C PHE A 32 1.05 1.06 12.87
N LEU A 33 0.05 1.68 12.25
CA LEU A 33 -0.48 2.99 12.68
C LEU A 33 -1.25 2.91 14.02
N GLU A 34 -1.81 1.75 14.36
CA GLU A 34 -2.47 1.49 15.65
C GLU A 34 -1.47 1.19 16.78
N LYS A 35 -0.23 0.81 16.44
CA LYS A 35 0.81 0.46 17.42
C LYS A 35 1.05 1.63 18.36
N LYS A 36 0.81 1.41 19.66
CA LYS A 36 1.10 2.37 20.72
C LYS A 36 2.42 1.95 21.36
N GLU A 37 3.46 2.77 21.25
CA GLU A 37 4.67 2.55 22.06
C GLU A 37 4.31 2.75 23.54
N VAL A 38 4.26 1.66 24.32
CA VAL A 38 4.03 1.72 25.76
C VAL A 38 5.28 2.33 26.42
N GLY A 39 5.10 3.46 27.11
CA GLY A 39 6.17 4.10 27.90
C GLY A 39 6.94 5.22 27.20
N LYS A 40 6.72 5.41 25.89
CA LYS A 40 7.02 6.68 25.22
C LYS A 40 5.68 7.36 24.96
N THR A 41 5.51 8.57 25.44
CA THR A 41 4.46 9.47 24.95
C THR A 41 4.76 9.80 23.50
N MET A 42 4.51 8.86 22.59
CA MET A 42 4.22 9.18 21.21
C MET A 42 2.89 9.94 21.27
N GLU A 43 2.98 11.26 21.36
CA GLU A 43 1.85 12.19 21.41
C GLU A 43 1.06 12.21 20.07
N TYR A 44 1.50 11.41 19.10
CA TYR A 44 0.94 11.30 17.76
C TYR A 44 0.06 10.07 17.63
N CYS A 45 -1.25 10.28 17.62
CA CYS A 45 -2.21 9.28 17.19
C CYS A 45 -2.50 9.47 15.70
N TRP A 46 -2.37 8.42 14.90
CA TRP A 46 -2.89 8.43 13.53
C TRP A 46 -4.41 8.32 13.57
N ASN A 47 -5.11 9.26 12.94
CA ASN A 47 -6.54 9.15 12.72
C ASN A 47 -6.76 8.51 11.35
N TYR A 48 -7.01 7.21 11.29
CA TYR A 48 -7.11 6.51 10.01
C TYR A 48 -8.42 5.77 9.84
N LYS A 49 -8.84 5.64 8.58
CA LYS A 49 -10.04 4.92 8.18
C LYS A 49 -9.74 3.98 7.03
N ILE A 50 -10.15 2.72 7.14
CA ILE A 50 -9.96 1.69 6.12
C ILE A 50 -11.26 1.49 5.37
N PHE A 51 -11.25 1.67 4.05
CA PHE A 51 -12.38 1.39 3.19
C PHE A 51 -12.21 0.04 2.51
N GLU A 52 -13.06 -0.92 2.83
CA GLU A 52 -13.06 -2.24 2.21
C GLU A 52 -14.31 -2.45 1.36
N SER A 53 -14.10 -2.65 0.07
CA SER A 53 -15.16 -2.86 -0.92
C SER A 53 -16.00 -4.11 -0.67
N LYS A 54 -15.41 -5.15 -0.06
CA LYS A 54 -16.02 -6.47 0.11
C LYS A 54 -16.63 -6.61 1.50
N SER A 55 -17.82 -7.21 1.59
CA SER A 55 -18.51 -7.47 2.85
C SER A 55 -17.90 -8.64 3.62
N SER A 56 -17.49 -9.71 2.91
CA SER A 56 -16.70 -10.85 3.42
C SER A 56 -16.52 -11.90 2.31
N SER A 57 -15.70 -12.93 2.55
CA SER A 57 -15.66 -14.24 1.83
C SER A 57 -15.05 -14.36 0.43
N ILE A 58 -14.37 -13.34 -0.12
CA ILE A 58 -13.54 -13.60 -1.31
C ILE A 58 -12.17 -14.12 -0.86
N PRO A 59 -11.78 -15.36 -1.23
CA PRO A 59 -10.49 -15.90 -0.85
C PRO A 59 -9.36 -15.03 -1.41
N ILE A 60 -8.50 -14.53 -0.53
CA ILE A 60 -7.38 -13.64 -0.88
C ILE A 60 -6.20 -14.45 -1.45
N ILE A 61 -6.13 -14.68 -2.75
CA ILE A 61 -5.10 -15.57 -3.32
C ILE A 61 -3.66 -15.04 -3.05
N GLY A 62 -2.78 -15.89 -2.49
CA GLY A 62 -1.37 -15.59 -2.23
C GLY A 62 -0.78 -16.51 -1.16
N THR A 63 0.51 -16.86 -1.26
CA THR A 63 1.24 -17.62 -0.24
C THR A 63 2.14 -16.70 0.57
N ILE A 64 2.10 -16.82 1.89
CA ILE A 64 2.99 -16.10 2.80
C ILE A 64 3.99 -17.09 3.38
N ARG A 65 5.26 -16.73 3.37
CA ARG A 65 6.32 -17.53 3.99
C ARG A 65 6.39 -17.22 5.48
N SER A 66 6.52 -18.27 6.29
CA SER A 66 6.58 -18.17 7.75
C SER A 66 7.62 -17.18 8.27
N PRO A 67 8.87 -17.13 7.75
CA PRO A 67 9.85 -16.13 8.20
C PRO A 67 9.38 -14.68 8.00
N ASN A 68 8.74 -14.37 6.87
CA ASN A 68 8.27 -13.01 6.58
C ASN A 68 7.06 -12.64 7.44
N ALA A 69 6.12 -13.57 7.64
CA ALA A 69 4.99 -13.37 8.54
C ALA A 69 5.47 -13.13 9.98
N LYS A 70 6.42 -13.93 10.46
CA LYS A 70 6.97 -13.80 11.82
C LYS A 70 7.63 -12.43 12.01
N PHE A 71 8.48 -12.03 11.08
CA PHE A 71 9.12 -10.71 11.11
C PHE A 71 8.09 -9.58 11.18
N VAL A 72 7.07 -9.60 10.31
CA VAL A 72 6.04 -8.56 10.32
C VAL A 72 5.22 -8.58 11.61
N LEU A 73 4.83 -9.76 12.10
CA LEU A 73 4.05 -9.87 13.34
C LEU A 73 4.87 -9.49 14.58
N GLU A 74 6.18 -9.73 14.59
CA GLU A 74 7.08 -9.29 15.65
C GLU A 74 7.14 -7.77 15.70
N GLU A 75 7.33 -7.12 14.56
CA GLU A 75 7.35 -5.66 14.43
C GLU A 75 6.02 -5.00 14.82
N LEU A 76 4.91 -5.69 14.63
CA LEU A 76 3.58 -5.23 15.03
C LEU A 76 3.20 -5.59 16.48
N ASP A 77 4.09 -6.25 17.23
CA ASP A 77 3.84 -6.79 18.58
C ASP A 77 2.68 -7.82 18.63
N LEU A 78 2.45 -8.54 17.54
CA LEU A 78 1.37 -9.54 17.38
C LEU A 78 1.88 -10.99 17.31
N LEU A 79 3.19 -11.21 17.34
CA LEU A 79 3.77 -12.54 17.18
C LEU A 79 3.32 -13.52 18.28
N GLU A 80 3.28 -13.07 19.53
CA GLU A 80 2.82 -13.88 20.66
C GLU A 80 1.34 -14.24 20.57
N GLU A 81 0.49 -13.33 20.08
CA GLU A 81 -0.92 -13.64 19.81
C GLU A 81 -1.03 -14.65 18.67
N ALA A 82 -0.21 -14.50 17.63
CA ALA A 82 -0.21 -15.40 16.49
C ALA A 82 0.21 -16.83 16.85
N TYR A 83 1.14 -17.01 17.81
CA TYR A 83 1.49 -18.33 18.32
C TYR A 83 0.40 -18.98 19.18
N ARG A 84 -0.45 -18.19 19.84
CA ARG A 84 -1.62 -18.72 20.57
C ARG A 84 -2.73 -19.16 19.61
N ASP A 85 -2.84 -18.52 18.46
CA ASP A 85 -3.73 -18.95 17.38
C ASP A 85 -3.04 -20.04 16.55
N ASN A 86 -3.15 -21.29 17.02
CA ASN A 86 -2.58 -22.50 16.40
C ASN A 86 -2.95 -22.69 14.91
N ASN A 87 -3.88 -21.89 14.38
CA ASN A 87 -4.27 -21.95 12.98
C ASN A 87 -3.40 -21.08 12.07
N ILE A 88 -2.54 -20.20 12.57
CA ILE A 88 -1.73 -19.31 11.72
C ILE A 88 -0.49 -20.03 11.20
N PHE A 89 0.30 -20.62 12.09
CA PHE A 89 1.50 -21.38 11.74
C PHE A 89 1.19 -22.88 11.79
N PRO A 90 1.14 -23.59 10.66
CA PRO A 90 0.88 -25.03 10.66
C PRO A 90 2.01 -25.79 11.37
N ASP A 91 1.65 -26.79 12.16
CA ASP A 91 2.60 -27.69 12.81
C ASP A 91 3.42 -28.47 11.77
N LYS A 92 4.75 -28.50 11.94
CA LYS A 92 5.68 -29.28 11.10
C LYS A 92 5.28 -30.75 10.97
N LYS A 93 4.56 -31.31 11.96
CA LYS A 93 4.16 -32.72 12.00
C LYS A 93 3.11 -33.10 10.94
N ASN A 94 2.40 -32.13 10.34
CA ASN A 94 1.39 -32.39 9.32
C ASN A 94 1.89 -32.14 7.88
N CYS A 95 3.14 -31.72 7.69
CA CYS A 95 3.76 -31.54 6.36
C CYS A 95 4.39 -32.84 5.81
N SER A 96 3.99 -34.01 6.33
CA SER A 96 4.54 -35.30 5.92
C SER A 96 3.83 -35.87 4.68
N SER A 97 4.00 -35.28 3.50
CA SER A 97 3.69 -36.00 2.23
C SER A 97 4.21 -35.30 0.97
N TYR A 98 5.47 -34.87 0.92
CA TYR A 98 6.13 -34.67 -0.37
C TYR A 98 7.53 -35.27 -0.32
N ASN A 99 7.58 -36.58 -0.52
CA ASN A 99 8.81 -37.31 -0.82
C ASN A 99 9.30 -36.85 -2.19
N ASN A 100 10.15 -35.83 -2.24
CA ASN A 100 11.13 -35.70 -3.31
C ASN A 100 12.37 -34.97 -2.80
N LYS A 101 13.51 -35.60 -3.09
CA LYS A 101 14.86 -35.18 -2.81
C LYS A 101 15.12 -33.82 -3.48
N GLU A 102 15.42 -32.82 -2.67
CA GLU A 102 16.53 -31.87 -2.77
C GLU A 102 16.36 -30.88 -1.62
N GLU A 103 17.47 -30.44 -1.02
CA GLU A 103 17.57 -29.57 0.15
C GLU A 103 17.11 -28.13 -0.14
N GLU A 104 15.92 -27.95 -0.72
CA GLU A 104 15.21 -26.68 -0.64
C GLU A 104 14.64 -26.58 0.78
N GLU A 105 15.11 -25.60 1.57
CA GLU A 105 14.52 -25.23 2.85
C GLU A 105 13.00 -25.37 2.76
N GLU A 106 12.41 -26.29 3.52
CA GLU A 106 10.97 -26.50 3.53
C GLU A 106 10.31 -25.20 4.00
N VAL A 107 9.91 -24.38 3.03
CA VAL A 107 9.37 -23.04 3.30
C VAL A 107 7.99 -23.22 3.89
N LEU A 108 7.92 -23.26 5.22
CA LEU A 108 6.67 -23.31 5.94
C LEU A 108 5.78 -22.13 5.51
N LEU A 109 4.59 -22.46 5.03
CA LEU A 109 3.60 -21.47 4.60
C LEU A 109 2.66 -21.14 5.76
N VAL A 110 2.22 -19.88 5.82
CA VAL A 110 1.25 -19.41 6.81
C VAL A 110 -0.16 -19.55 6.27
N ASN A 111 -1.08 -19.97 7.14
CA ASN A 111 -2.50 -19.97 6.82
C ASN A 111 -3.02 -18.55 6.74
N ARG A 112 -3.46 -18.19 5.54
CA ARG A 112 -3.81 -16.81 5.19
C ARG A 112 -4.97 -16.23 6.00
N GLU A 113 -6.11 -16.91 6.02
CA GLU A 113 -7.32 -16.32 6.63
C GLU A 113 -7.13 -16.10 8.14
N PRO A 114 -6.54 -17.05 8.90
CA PRO A 114 -6.14 -16.79 10.27
C PRO A 114 -5.20 -15.59 10.42
N PHE A 115 -4.19 -15.47 9.57
CA PHE A 115 -3.25 -14.33 9.58
C PHE A 115 -3.95 -12.98 9.34
N LEU A 116 -4.83 -12.92 8.34
CA LEU A 116 -5.58 -11.70 8.04
C LEU A 116 -6.61 -11.37 9.11
N GLU A 117 -7.25 -12.38 9.70
CA GLU A 117 -8.20 -12.17 10.77
C GLU A 117 -7.51 -11.62 12.02
N LEU A 118 -6.33 -12.12 12.37
CA LEU A 118 -5.48 -11.54 13.42
C LEU A 118 -5.27 -10.04 13.19
N LEU A 119 -4.82 -9.65 11.99
CA LEU A 119 -4.62 -8.24 11.65
C LEU A 119 -5.92 -7.43 11.69
N ARG A 120 -7.05 -7.99 11.25
CA ARG A 120 -8.35 -7.30 11.25
C ARG A 120 -8.86 -7.02 12.65
N ARG A 121 -8.68 -7.94 13.60
CA ARG A 121 -9.23 -7.81 14.97
C ARG A 121 -8.80 -6.49 15.62
N ASN A 122 -7.53 -6.13 15.50
CA ASN A 122 -6.96 -4.95 16.15
C ASN A 122 -7.43 -3.62 15.55
N VAL A 123 -7.68 -3.60 14.25
CA VAL A 123 -8.05 -2.37 13.52
C VAL A 123 -9.53 -2.34 13.14
N ARG A 124 -10.33 -3.30 13.62
CA ARG A 124 -11.71 -3.54 13.20
C ARG A 124 -12.60 -2.31 13.32
N LYS A 125 -12.43 -1.53 14.39
CA LYS A 125 -13.18 -0.29 14.65
C LYS A 125 -13.00 0.78 13.54
N ASN A 126 -11.89 0.71 12.81
CA ASN A 126 -11.53 1.65 11.75
C ASN A 126 -11.86 1.12 10.35
N ILE A 127 -12.38 -0.10 10.23
CA ILE A 127 -12.77 -0.69 8.94
C ILE A 127 -14.23 -0.35 8.63
N GLN A 128 -14.43 0.35 7.51
CA GLN A 128 -15.73 0.49 6.85
C GLN A 128 -15.84 -0.56 5.73
N SER A 129 -16.53 -1.66 6.04
CA SER A 129 -16.80 -2.76 5.10
C SER A 129 -17.91 -2.41 4.10
N SER A 130 -18.01 -3.20 3.02
CA SER A 130 -19.02 -3.02 1.95
C SER A 130 -18.98 -1.63 1.31
N CYS A 131 -17.83 -0.99 1.35
CA CYS A 131 -17.65 0.42 1.06
C CYS A 131 -16.61 0.57 -0.03
N ARG A 132 -17.07 0.75 -1.26
CA ARG A 132 -16.19 0.90 -2.42
C ARG A 132 -15.85 2.36 -2.62
N VAL A 133 -14.57 2.72 -2.56
CA VAL A 133 -14.11 4.05 -2.97
C VAL A 133 -14.24 4.16 -4.48
N VAL A 134 -15.05 5.12 -4.94
CA VAL A 134 -15.34 5.39 -6.35
C VAL A 134 -14.64 6.63 -6.87
N ASP A 135 -14.34 7.59 -5.98
CA ASP A 135 -13.68 8.84 -6.33
C ASP A 135 -12.77 9.33 -5.20
N ILE A 136 -11.68 10.00 -5.56
CA ILE A 136 -10.75 10.65 -4.64
C ILE A 136 -10.54 12.06 -5.17
N ARG A 137 -11.05 13.05 -4.45
CA ARG A 137 -10.90 14.46 -4.81
C ARG A 137 -9.90 15.13 -3.91
N ILE A 138 -9.03 15.91 -4.52
CA ILE A 138 -8.13 16.83 -3.81
C ILE A 138 -8.75 18.21 -3.95
N ILE A 139 -9.32 18.69 -2.85
CA ILE A 139 -9.84 20.05 -2.71
C ILE A 139 -8.71 20.84 -2.04
N PRO A 140 -8.49 22.16 -2.28
CA PRO A 140 -7.29 22.84 -1.81
C PRO A 140 -6.95 22.50 -0.34
N CYS A 141 -5.76 21.92 -0.13
CA CYS A 141 -5.21 21.48 1.15
C CYS A 141 -5.87 20.26 1.83
N THR A 142 -6.82 19.56 1.21
CA THR A 142 -7.48 18.37 1.79
C THR A 142 -7.85 17.30 0.77
N ILE A 143 -7.94 16.05 1.21
CA ILE A 143 -8.38 14.94 0.37
C ILE A 143 -9.71 14.41 0.88
N THR A 144 -10.65 14.18 -0.02
CA THR A 144 -11.93 13.52 0.29
C THR A 144 -12.09 12.26 -0.53
N THR A 145 -12.62 11.20 0.08
CA THR A 145 -12.95 9.95 -0.61
C THR A 145 -14.47 9.83 -0.74
N THR A 146 -14.97 9.55 -1.94
CA THR A 146 -16.39 9.23 -2.14
C THR A 146 -16.55 7.73 -2.22
N THR A 147 -17.50 7.20 -1.47
CA THR A 147 -17.76 5.78 -1.39
C THR A 147 -19.18 5.45 -1.82
N ALA A 148 -19.34 4.33 -2.51
CA ALA A 148 -20.64 3.74 -2.82
C ALA A 148 -20.82 2.43 -2.04
N THR A 149 -22.03 2.19 -1.53
CA THR A 149 -22.37 0.94 -0.84
C THR A 149 -22.41 -0.22 -1.85
N SER A 150 -21.70 -1.31 -1.57
CA SER A 150 -21.65 -2.51 -2.41
C SER A 150 -23.00 -3.27 -2.40
N GLY A 151 -23.99 -2.75 -3.12
CA GLY A 151 -25.31 -3.36 -3.32
C GLY A 151 -25.99 -2.99 -4.66
N SER A 152 -25.59 -1.88 -5.29
CA SER A 152 -26.14 -1.44 -6.57
C SER A 152 -25.23 -1.88 -7.75
N GLN A 153 -25.55 -3.02 -8.37
CA GLN A 153 -24.86 -3.50 -9.58
C GLN A 153 -25.15 -2.69 -10.86
N THR A 154 -25.90 -1.60 -10.78
CA THR A 154 -26.30 -0.76 -11.92
C THR A 154 -26.38 0.67 -11.38
N GLN A 155 -25.69 1.69 -11.88
CA GLN A 155 -25.77 2.25 -13.22
C GLN A 155 -24.58 3.21 -13.49
N LYS A 156 -24.40 3.55 -14.77
CA LYS A 156 -23.53 4.64 -15.26
C LYS A 156 -23.99 5.98 -14.65
N TYR A 157 -23.05 6.78 -14.14
CA TYR A 157 -23.10 8.26 -14.10
C TYR A 157 -24.44 8.90 -13.64
N VAL A 158 -25.10 8.30 -12.65
CA VAL A 158 -26.17 8.95 -11.89
C VAL A 158 -25.72 8.86 -10.45
N LEU A 159 -25.53 10.02 -9.81
CA LEU A 159 -25.31 10.12 -8.36
C LEU A 159 -26.54 9.46 -7.71
N THR A 160 -26.40 8.21 -7.28
CA THR A 160 -27.42 7.56 -6.47
C THR A 160 -27.35 8.14 -5.07
N ASP A 161 -28.48 8.28 -4.38
CA ASP A 161 -28.61 8.82 -3.01
C ASP A 161 -27.75 8.10 -1.93
N ASP A 162 -27.04 7.03 -2.29
CA ASP A 162 -26.20 6.19 -1.41
C ASP A 162 -24.71 6.55 -1.44
N GLU A 163 -24.29 7.60 -2.14
CA GLU A 163 -22.89 8.05 -2.11
C GLU A 163 -22.59 8.84 -0.83
N GLN A 164 -21.53 8.45 -0.12
CA GLN A 164 -21.04 9.15 1.06
C GLN A 164 -19.65 9.72 0.80
N THR A 165 -19.46 11.00 1.12
CA THR A 165 -18.14 11.65 1.12
C THR A 165 -17.52 11.55 2.51
N HIS A 166 -16.28 11.08 2.57
CA HIS A 166 -15.47 10.98 3.78
C HIS A 166 -14.27 11.91 3.69
N GLY A 167 -13.83 12.42 4.83
CA GLY A 167 -12.68 13.33 4.94
C GLY A 167 -12.98 14.49 5.90
N PRO A 168 -12.04 15.44 6.01
CA PRO A 168 -10.83 15.56 5.20
C PRO A 168 -9.72 14.58 5.62
N PHE A 169 -8.93 14.11 4.66
CA PHE A 169 -7.72 13.32 4.87
C PHE A 169 -6.49 14.10 4.40
N ASP A 170 -5.35 13.84 5.04
CA ASP A 170 -4.05 14.41 4.70
C ASP A 170 -3.27 13.48 3.76
N LEU A 171 -3.60 12.18 3.78
CA LEU A 171 -3.00 11.15 2.94
C LEU A 171 -4.03 10.07 2.54
N VAL A 172 -3.96 9.61 1.29
CA VAL A 172 -4.68 8.40 0.85
C VAL A 172 -3.72 7.29 0.45
N VAL A 173 -3.81 6.14 1.10
CA VAL A 173 -3.04 4.94 0.78
C VAL A 173 -3.89 3.95 0.00
N LEU A 174 -3.49 3.66 -1.23
CA LEU A 174 -4.15 2.72 -2.13
C LEU A 174 -3.55 1.32 -1.93
N ALA A 175 -4.30 0.46 -1.25
CA ALA A 175 -3.95 -0.92 -0.90
C ALA A 175 -4.98 -1.94 -1.45
N ASN A 176 -5.69 -1.57 -2.52
CA ASN A 176 -6.86 -2.27 -3.05
C ASN A 176 -6.55 -3.49 -3.93
N GLY A 177 -5.31 -3.96 -3.95
CA GLY A 177 -4.89 -5.12 -4.74
C GLY A 177 -4.75 -4.84 -6.24
N LEU A 178 -4.79 -5.91 -7.05
CA LEU A 178 -4.88 -5.82 -8.51
C LEU A 178 -6.30 -5.40 -8.94
N ASP A 179 -6.43 -4.23 -9.55
CA ASP A 179 -7.65 -3.87 -10.28
C ASP A 179 -7.59 -4.51 -11.68
N PHE A 180 -8.14 -5.73 -11.80
CA PHE A 180 -8.36 -6.32 -13.11
C PHE A 180 -9.52 -5.55 -13.74
N GLY A 181 -9.21 -4.71 -14.74
CA GLY A 181 -10.07 -3.70 -15.35
C GLY A 181 -11.37 -4.16 -16.03
N GLY A 182 -12.06 -5.17 -15.49
CA GLY A 182 -13.40 -5.61 -15.90
C GLY A 182 -14.55 -4.85 -15.22
N GLY A 183 -14.29 -3.88 -14.34
CA GLY A 183 -15.38 -3.20 -13.66
C GLY A 183 -15.05 -1.85 -13.04
N LYS A 184 -15.09 -0.78 -13.84
CA LYS A 184 -15.59 0.56 -13.47
C LYS A 184 -15.02 1.27 -12.21
N THR A 185 -13.87 0.91 -11.63
CA THR A 185 -13.17 1.83 -10.70
C THR A 185 -12.22 2.70 -11.50
N HIS A 186 -12.72 3.82 -12.01
CA HIS A 186 -11.84 4.95 -12.26
C HIS A 186 -11.59 5.62 -10.91
N ILE A 187 -10.77 5.01 -10.05
CA ILE A 187 -9.99 5.84 -9.14
C ILE A 187 -9.15 6.68 -10.08
N MET A 188 -9.56 7.92 -10.36
CA MET A 188 -8.79 8.84 -11.19
C MET A 188 -7.41 8.91 -10.57
N MET A 189 -6.46 8.23 -11.21
CA MET A 189 -5.11 8.08 -10.70
C MET A 189 -4.42 9.44 -10.84
N MET A 190 -4.64 10.32 -9.87
CA MET A 190 -3.97 11.60 -9.85
C MET A 190 -2.50 11.37 -9.52
N LYS A 191 -1.60 11.96 -10.30
CA LYS A 191 -0.15 12.02 -10.03
C LYS A 191 0.18 12.93 -8.83
N ASN A 192 -0.75 13.10 -7.90
CA ASN A 192 -0.63 14.09 -6.84
C ASN A 192 0.00 13.44 -5.60
N LYS A 193 0.89 14.21 -4.96
CA LYS A 193 1.75 13.87 -3.81
C LYS A 193 0.99 13.43 -2.54
N ALA A 194 -0.33 13.47 -2.58
CA ALA A 194 -1.23 13.17 -1.47
C ALA A 194 -1.72 11.71 -1.48
N SER A 195 -1.24 10.87 -2.42
CA SER A 195 -1.60 9.45 -2.47
C SER A 195 -0.38 8.54 -2.62
N ILE A 196 -0.37 7.42 -1.89
CA ILE A 196 0.68 6.39 -1.93
C ILE A 196 0.04 5.07 -2.33
N ARG A 197 0.71 4.27 -3.15
CA ARG A 197 0.27 2.91 -3.49
C ARG A 197 1.14 1.90 -2.77
N ILE A 198 0.51 0.81 -2.31
CA ILE A 198 1.19 -0.31 -1.67
C ILE A 198 0.68 -1.66 -2.17
N GLY A 199 1.49 -2.70 -1.94
CA GLY A 199 1.25 -4.07 -2.33
C GLY A 199 1.07 -4.24 -3.84
N ASP A 200 0.13 -5.12 -4.22
CA ASP A 200 -0.15 -5.44 -5.62
C ASP A 200 -0.55 -4.19 -6.45
N CYS A 201 -1.16 -3.18 -5.83
CA CYS A 201 -1.58 -1.95 -6.51
C CYS A 201 -0.37 -1.13 -7.00
N ARG A 202 0.69 -1.04 -6.18
CA ARG A 202 1.96 -0.42 -6.59
C ARG A 202 2.62 -1.22 -7.70
N TRP A 203 2.73 -2.53 -7.47
CA TRP A 203 3.44 -3.42 -8.37
C TRP A 203 2.81 -3.53 -9.76
N HIS A 204 1.47 -3.53 -9.84
CA HIS A 204 0.76 -3.52 -11.12
C HIS A 204 1.09 -2.29 -11.95
N GLN A 205 1.20 -1.11 -11.33
CA GLN A 205 1.56 0.12 -12.02
C GLN A 205 2.98 0.05 -12.59
N GLU A 206 3.94 -0.46 -11.83
CA GLU A 206 5.33 -0.65 -12.25
C GLU A 206 5.45 -1.66 -13.41
N ARG A 207 4.61 -2.69 -13.43
CA ARG A 207 4.62 -3.77 -14.43
C ARG A 207 3.78 -3.51 -15.67
N ARG A 208 2.76 -2.65 -15.62
CA ARG A 208 1.92 -2.31 -16.79
C ARG A 208 2.76 -1.75 -17.96
N PHE A 209 3.94 -1.21 -17.68
CA PHE A 209 4.92 -0.76 -18.67
C PHE A 209 5.84 -1.87 -19.23
N LYS A 210 5.79 -3.10 -18.70
CA LYS A 210 6.67 -4.23 -19.06
C LYS A 210 6.04 -5.27 -20.00
N PHE A 211 4.91 -4.97 -20.67
CA PHE A 211 4.15 -5.90 -21.55
C PHE A 211 3.67 -7.21 -20.87
N ASP A 212 3.75 -7.30 -19.55
CA ASP A 212 3.13 -8.37 -18.78
C ASP A 212 1.69 -7.94 -18.50
N PHE A 213 0.73 -8.42 -19.30
CA PHE A 213 -0.71 -8.09 -19.23
C PHE A 213 -1.40 -8.59 -17.95
N GLY A 214 -0.69 -8.62 -16.81
CA GLY A 214 -1.19 -9.16 -15.56
C GLY A 214 -1.35 -10.68 -15.56
N MET A 215 -0.77 -11.38 -16.55
CA MET A 215 -0.86 -12.84 -16.63
C MET A 215 0.11 -13.54 -15.68
N THR A 216 1.27 -12.94 -15.40
CA THR A 216 2.24 -13.51 -14.45
C THR A 216 1.92 -13.06 -13.02
N ARG A 217 1.01 -13.79 -12.35
CA ARG A 217 0.72 -13.57 -10.93
C ARG A 217 1.95 -13.94 -10.09
N ILE A 218 2.41 -13.04 -9.23
CA ILE A 218 3.53 -13.33 -8.33
C ILE A 218 3.10 -14.43 -7.37
N LYS A 219 3.84 -15.53 -7.33
CA LYS A 219 3.66 -16.55 -6.28
C LYS A 219 3.88 -15.95 -4.87
N GLN A 220 4.77 -14.95 -4.77
CA GLN A 220 5.14 -14.23 -3.53
C GLN A 220 4.41 -12.89 -3.31
N GLY A 221 3.27 -12.65 -3.98
CA GLY A 221 2.58 -11.34 -3.88
C GLY A 221 2.19 -10.96 -2.44
N ALA A 222 1.81 -11.93 -1.62
CA ALA A 222 1.44 -11.69 -0.23
C ALA A 222 2.63 -11.28 0.65
N ASP A 223 3.81 -11.90 0.48
CA ASP A 223 5.04 -11.51 1.19
C ASP A 223 5.44 -10.07 0.88
N ILE A 224 5.40 -9.70 -0.41
CA ILE A 224 5.71 -8.34 -0.85
C ILE A 224 4.70 -7.36 -0.24
N ALA A 225 3.41 -7.70 -0.28
CA ALA A 225 2.36 -6.85 0.25
C ALA A 225 2.50 -6.59 1.76
N ILE A 226 2.80 -7.61 2.58
CA ILE A 226 3.00 -7.40 4.02
C ILE A 226 4.26 -6.57 4.32
N GLN A 227 5.36 -6.81 3.61
CA GLN A 227 6.58 -6.02 3.79
C GLN A 227 6.39 -4.57 3.38
N ASP A 228 5.64 -4.35 2.29
CA ASP A 228 5.37 -3.01 1.80
C ASP A 228 4.49 -2.18 2.75
N GLY A 229 3.43 -2.80 3.30
CA GLY A 229 2.63 -2.16 4.33
C GLY A 229 3.46 -1.73 5.54
N LEU A 230 4.36 -2.59 6.00
CA LEU A 230 5.27 -2.30 7.11
C LEU A 230 6.27 -1.19 6.78
N GLN A 231 6.87 -1.22 5.59
CA GLN A 231 7.84 -0.22 5.16
C GLN A 231 7.22 1.17 5.06
N VAL A 232 6.00 1.27 4.51
CA VAL A 232 5.28 2.56 4.47
C VAL A 232 4.93 3.04 5.87
N GLY A 233 4.51 2.15 6.78
CA GLY A 233 4.30 2.50 8.19
C GLY A 233 5.52 3.18 8.81
N ARG A 234 6.70 2.56 8.70
CA ARG A 234 7.96 3.12 9.22
C ARG A 234 8.30 4.50 8.62
N LYS A 235 8.07 4.69 7.33
CA LYS A 235 8.33 5.99 6.68
C LYS A 235 7.38 7.08 7.18
N LEU A 236 6.12 6.73 7.41
CA LEU A 236 5.13 7.66 7.97
C LEU A 236 5.50 8.08 9.40
N GLU A 237 5.94 7.14 10.22
CA GLU A 237 6.44 7.42 11.58
C GLU A 237 7.67 8.35 11.53
N GLN A 238 8.65 8.05 10.68
CA GLN A 238 9.84 8.92 10.50
C GLN A 238 9.46 10.34 10.09
N TYR A 239 8.46 10.50 9.23
CA TYR A 239 7.96 11.81 8.82
C TYR A 239 7.36 12.59 9.98
N LEU A 240 6.51 11.96 10.80
CA LEU A 240 5.95 12.62 11.97
C LEU A 240 7.04 13.06 12.95
N HIS A 241 8.08 12.24 13.15
CA HIS A 241 9.22 12.63 13.98
C HIS A 241 9.94 13.87 13.44
N GLN A 242 10.17 13.95 12.13
CA GLN A 242 10.83 15.09 11.50
C GLN A 242 9.99 16.36 11.64
N VAL A 243 8.69 16.27 11.37
CA VAL A 243 7.75 17.40 11.51
C VAL A 243 7.75 17.89 12.96
N HIS A 244 7.70 16.98 13.94
CA HIS A 244 7.72 17.36 15.35
C HIS A 244 9.00 18.05 15.77
N GLN A 245 10.17 17.55 15.35
CA GLN A 245 11.45 18.17 15.66
C GLN A 245 11.46 19.62 15.17
N VAL A 246 11.02 19.85 13.93
CA VAL A 246 10.97 21.20 13.33
C VAL A 246 10.00 22.11 14.08
N VAL A 247 8.82 21.62 14.45
CA VAL A 247 7.85 22.41 15.23
C VAL A 247 8.40 22.74 16.63
N THR A 248 9.10 21.81 17.27
CA THR A 248 9.69 22.00 18.60
C THR A 248 10.86 22.99 18.56
N ASP A 249 11.75 22.85 17.58
CA ASP A 249 12.88 23.75 17.38
C ASP A 249 12.42 25.18 17.07
N ASN A 250 11.34 25.34 16.29
CA ASN A 250 10.73 26.64 16.02
C ASN A 250 10.09 27.27 17.28
N LYS A 251 9.43 26.48 18.14
CA LYS A 251 8.88 26.97 19.41
C LYS A 251 9.97 27.46 20.36
N ASN A 252 11.12 26.79 20.39
CA ASN A 252 12.23 27.15 21.27
C ASN A 252 13.02 28.38 20.78
N ASN A 253 12.99 28.67 19.47
CA ASN A 253 13.83 29.71 18.88
C ASN A 253 13.22 31.12 18.86
N ASN A 254 11.95 31.35 19.26
CA ASN A 254 11.30 32.67 19.39
C ASN A 254 11.47 33.68 18.23
N ASN A 255 12.08 33.28 17.10
CA ASN A 255 12.23 34.12 15.92
C ASN A 255 10.96 34.00 15.09
N SER A 256 10.28 35.13 14.94
CA SER A 256 9.02 35.32 14.23
C SER A 256 9.13 35.19 12.69
N ASP A 257 10.13 34.47 12.19
CA ASP A 257 10.34 34.30 10.75
C ASP A 257 9.62 33.03 10.28
N ASN A 258 8.32 33.21 10.01
CA ASN A 258 7.33 32.18 9.64
C ASN A 258 7.55 31.51 8.25
N ASP A 259 8.70 31.68 7.60
CA ASP A 259 8.88 31.29 6.19
C ASP A 259 9.48 29.88 5.97
N TYR A 260 9.87 29.14 7.02
CA TYR A 260 10.61 27.87 6.86
C TYR A 260 9.77 26.57 6.89
N VAL A 261 8.44 26.62 7.11
CA VAL A 261 7.63 25.39 7.25
C VAL A 261 7.25 24.75 5.89
N ASN A 262 7.47 25.44 4.77
CA ASN A 262 7.06 24.94 3.44
C ASN A 262 7.99 23.87 2.82
N ASP A 263 9.17 23.59 3.40
CA ASP A 263 10.16 22.69 2.79
C ASP A 263 10.13 21.24 3.31
N LEU A 264 9.39 20.94 4.39
CA LEU A 264 9.13 19.55 4.83
C LEU A 264 7.96 18.94 4.05
N SER A 265 8.10 18.90 2.74
CA SER A 265 7.16 18.20 1.88
C SER A 265 7.29 16.68 2.07
N MET A 266 6.16 15.98 1.99
CA MET A 266 6.07 14.50 1.88
C MET A 266 6.90 13.91 0.70
N ASP A 267 7.58 14.74 -0.09
CA ASP A 267 8.34 14.39 -1.26
C ASP A 267 9.51 13.43 -0.95
N SER A 268 10.13 13.53 0.23
CA SER A 268 11.26 12.68 0.63
C SER A 268 10.87 11.20 0.83
N ILE A 269 9.65 10.95 1.33
CA ILE A 269 9.07 9.60 1.51
C ILE A 269 8.80 8.94 0.15
N LEU A 270 8.27 9.73 -0.79
CA LEU A 270 7.89 9.31 -2.15
C LEU A 270 9.10 9.10 -3.06
N LEU A 271 10.14 9.95 -2.99
CA LEU A 271 11.34 9.84 -3.83
C LEU A 271 12.27 8.70 -3.38
N SER A 272 12.42 8.47 -2.07
CA SER A 272 13.22 7.37 -1.52
C SER A 272 12.65 5.98 -1.77
N SER A 273 11.39 5.87 -2.21
CA SER A 273 10.78 4.59 -2.60
C SER A 273 11.00 4.24 -4.09
N SER A 274 11.48 5.17 -4.91
CA SER A 274 11.76 4.95 -6.33
C SER A 274 13.27 4.95 -6.65
N SER A 275 14.11 5.74 -5.98
CA SER A 275 15.37 6.18 -6.62
C SER A 275 16.60 5.26 -6.56
N ASN A 276 16.68 4.21 -5.72
CA ASN A 276 17.93 3.46 -5.56
C ASN A 276 18.06 2.20 -6.43
N ASP A 277 16.97 1.52 -6.80
CA ASP A 277 17.01 0.39 -7.74
C ASP A 277 16.77 0.79 -9.20
N ASP A 278 16.17 1.97 -9.42
CA ASP A 278 15.77 2.42 -10.75
C ASP A 278 16.97 2.74 -11.66
N ASN A 279 17.99 3.44 -11.17
CA ASN A 279 19.15 3.83 -11.99
C ASN A 279 19.97 2.64 -12.50
N ASN A 280 20.13 1.59 -11.68
CA ASN A 280 20.84 0.38 -12.08
C ASN A 280 19.98 -0.47 -13.05
N MET A 281 18.65 -0.41 -12.90
CA MET A 281 17.71 -1.08 -13.81
C MET A 281 17.65 -0.40 -15.18
N TYR A 282 17.64 0.94 -15.27
CA TYR A 282 17.66 1.65 -16.55
C TYR A 282 18.93 1.39 -17.35
N HIS A 283 20.09 1.29 -16.69
CA HIS A 283 21.35 1.01 -17.36
C HIS A 283 21.39 -0.42 -17.95
N LYS A 284 20.91 -1.42 -17.20
CA LYS A 284 20.77 -2.81 -17.70
C LYS A 284 19.73 -2.92 -18.83
N LYS A 285 18.63 -2.17 -18.77
CA LYS A 285 17.61 -2.11 -19.84
C LYS A 285 18.15 -1.51 -21.13
N PHE A 286 18.92 -0.43 -21.03
CA PHE A 286 19.55 0.19 -22.20
C PHE A 286 20.53 -0.78 -22.87
N GLN A 287 21.33 -1.50 -22.09
CA GLN A 287 22.23 -2.54 -22.61
C GLN A 287 21.48 -3.69 -23.31
N MET A 288 20.33 -4.14 -22.77
CA MET A 288 19.56 -5.22 -23.39
C MET A 288 18.90 -4.80 -24.71
N ILE A 289 18.38 -3.57 -24.81
CA ILE A 289 17.78 -3.05 -26.06
C ILE A 289 18.84 -2.97 -27.16
N ILE A 290 20.05 -2.50 -26.82
CA ILE A 290 21.18 -2.47 -27.75
C ILE A 290 21.50 -3.88 -28.25
N LEU A 291 21.55 -4.86 -27.34
CA LEU A 291 21.98 -6.21 -27.69
C LEU A 291 20.95 -7.00 -28.50
N VAL A 292 19.66 -6.86 -28.18
CA VAL A 292 18.59 -7.70 -28.75
C VAL A 292 17.94 -7.07 -29.97
N VAL A 293 17.87 -5.75 -30.05
CA VAL A 293 17.13 -5.06 -31.12
C VAL A 293 18.09 -4.44 -32.11
N ILE A 294 19.03 -3.62 -31.63
CA ILE A 294 19.89 -2.81 -32.49
C ILE A 294 20.97 -3.67 -33.17
N LEU A 295 21.63 -4.55 -32.42
CA LEU A 295 22.69 -5.42 -32.96
C LEU A 295 22.19 -6.35 -34.09
N PRO A 296 21.05 -7.06 -33.94
CA PRO A 296 20.53 -7.91 -35.02
C PRO A 296 20.02 -7.13 -36.24
N THR A 297 19.46 -5.92 -36.06
CA THR A 297 19.05 -5.09 -37.21
C THR A 297 20.26 -4.56 -37.98
N ILE A 298 21.31 -4.11 -37.30
CA ILE A 298 22.57 -3.73 -37.95
C ILE A 298 23.16 -4.93 -38.69
N PHE A 299 23.17 -6.11 -38.07
CA PHE A 299 23.69 -7.33 -38.70
C PHE A 299 22.89 -7.73 -39.96
N ALA A 300 21.56 -7.64 -39.89
CA ALA A 300 20.69 -7.90 -41.04
C ALA A 300 20.92 -6.90 -42.19
N LEU A 301 21.10 -5.61 -41.88
CA LEU A 301 21.43 -4.58 -42.87
C LEU A 301 22.78 -4.83 -43.55
N ILE A 302 23.79 -5.27 -42.79
CA ILE A 302 25.11 -5.62 -43.34
C ILE A 302 24.99 -6.81 -44.29
N ILE A 303 24.26 -7.86 -43.90
CA ILE A 303 24.03 -9.04 -44.77
C ILE A 303 23.30 -8.63 -46.05
N TYR A 304 22.24 -7.83 -45.92
CA TYR A 304 21.47 -7.35 -47.07
C TYR A 304 22.33 -6.56 -48.05
N HIS A 305 23.20 -5.67 -47.55
CA HIS A 305 24.12 -4.91 -48.38
C HIS A 305 25.15 -5.81 -49.08
N PHE A 306 25.65 -6.85 -48.41
CA PHE A 306 26.57 -7.83 -49.02
C PHE A 306 25.92 -8.65 -50.13
N LEU A 307 24.63 -9.00 -49.97
CA LEU A 307 23.87 -9.74 -50.98
C LEU A 307 23.56 -8.89 -52.22
N LEU A 308 23.40 -7.57 -52.07
CA LEU A 308 23.19 -6.64 -53.19
C LEU A 308 24.45 -6.33 -54.00
N GLN A 309 25.64 -6.59 -53.45
CA GLN A 309 26.92 -6.36 -54.14
C GLN A 309 27.42 -7.57 -54.94
N LYS A 310 26.71 -8.70 -54.91
CA LYS A 310 26.97 -9.88 -55.73
C LYS A 310 26.01 -9.94 -56.91
#